data_AF-A0A542BJ70-F1
#
_entry.id   AF-A0A542BJ70-F1
#
_cell.length_a   1.000
_cell.length_b   1.000
_cell.length_c   1.000
_cell.angle_alpha   90.00
_cell.angle_beta   90.00
_cell.angle_gamma   90.00
#
_symmetry.space_group_name_H-M   'P 1'
#
loop_
_entity.id
_entity.type
_entity.pdbx_description
1 polymer ?
#
loop_
_entity_poly.entity_id
_entity_poly.type
_entity_poly.pdbx_seq_one_letter_code
_entity_poly.pdbx_strand_id
1 'polypeptide(L)'
;MTARFQVTNAPHPAPTTANSSPFLRLLLCLALPLGASTAAHAAAFDCAKATSDVEHAICNSPALSDLDDNLNDNYQLAMANLDGDRADALRLSQRSWLKLRDTCQSQESCLNALFIQRSAQLQDIAKQAAAKLDNIIASIPANPANAAQQLRQYRGPLASAWLVYLHQFEPTSKVTSTEVDNRHQNAVAAMNDDTFAQSVLHDIENDPKISHDQAVLTLLRMTIERAGYENQDGRPYVHCFIFKRQGEAAYGAFGALYGSTRDTQAPICPPQGNLFEQPAWKQLSKLLAPIIAKASENAGTIRFASYAEWSMFKLHATVSPEDFLNATPSAEMNSDPEQQIRSWAEESVWPQAQREQVLAAIEPAQLATMGWLQTEKHFSASDAAKAANAIVKQWLSDRMDFIGEMSGPEE
;
A
#
# COMPACT_ATOMS: atom_id res chain seq x y z
N MET A 1 6.31 28.33 27.84
CA MET A 1 6.28 27.80 29.22
C MET A 1 7.03 26.49 29.22
N THR A 2 8.27 26.53 29.70
CA THR A 2 9.26 25.45 29.68
C THR A 2 9.12 24.61 30.94
N ALA A 3 8.78 23.32 30.81
CA ALA A 3 8.76 22.37 31.92
C ALA A 3 9.98 21.45 31.82
N ARG A 4 10.98 21.72 32.68
CA ARG A 4 12.10 20.81 32.98
C ARG A 4 11.62 19.75 33.96
N PHE A 5 11.79 18.47 33.64
CA PHE A 5 11.73 17.39 34.62
C PHE A 5 13.14 16.98 35.04
N GLN A 6 13.43 17.10 36.34
CA GLN A 6 14.66 16.65 36.98
C GLN A 6 14.55 15.18 37.37
N VAL A 7 15.56 14.39 37.00
CA VAL A 7 15.77 13.01 37.45
C VAL A 7 16.58 13.04 38.75
N THR A 8 16.07 12.44 39.82
CA THR A 8 16.81 12.24 41.08
C THR A 8 17.13 10.76 41.28
N ASN A 9 18.42 10.45 41.34
CA ASN A 9 18.99 9.15 41.73
C ASN A 9 18.82 8.91 43.24
N ALA A 10 18.48 7.69 43.64
CA ALA A 10 18.62 7.19 45.01
C ALA A 10 19.41 5.86 45.03
N PRO A 11 20.26 5.59 46.04
CA PRO A 11 21.26 4.53 46.01
C PRO A 11 20.82 3.21 46.66
N HIS A 12 21.36 2.11 46.15
CA HIS A 12 21.29 0.75 46.70
C HIS A 12 22.01 0.62 48.05
N PRO A 13 21.52 -0.22 48.98
CA PRO A 13 22.33 -0.78 50.05
C PRO A 13 22.82 -2.21 49.73
N ALA A 14 24.10 -2.43 50.06
CA ALA A 14 24.87 -3.68 50.00
C ALA A 14 24.62 -4.61 51.23
N PRO A 15 25.10 -5.87 51.21
CA PRO A 15 24.54 -6.98 51.98
C PRO A 15 25.27 -7.29 53.29
N THR A 16 24.58 -7.94 54.22
CA THR A 16 25.13 -8.53 55.45
C THR A 16 25.27 -10.06 55.35
N THR A 17 26.49 -10.51 55.64
CA THR A 17 26.97 -11.87 56.01
C THR A 17 26.19 -12.44 57.22
N ALA A 18 26.10 -13.71 57.60
CA ALA A 18 26.74 -15.00 57.31
C ALA A 18 25.84 -16.11 57.93
N ASN A 19 25.88 -17.34 57.43
CA ASN A 19 26.30 -18.50 58.25
C ASN A 19 26.31 -19.82 57.46
N SER A 20 27.30 -20.62 57.83
CA SER A 20 27.78 -21.87 57.25
C SER A 20 27.09 -23.13 57.76
N SER A 21 26.97 -24.17 56.92
CA SER A 21 27.24 -25.59 57.26
C SER A 21 27.32 -26.50 56.00
N PRO A 22 28.06 -27.64 56.04
CA PRO A 22 28.54 -28.35 54.85
C PRO A 22 27.93 -29.76 54.65
N PHE A 23 28.36 -30.43 53.55
CA PHE A 23 28.04 -31.81 53.09
C PHE A 23 26.68 -31.89 52.35
N LEU A 24 26.55 -32.41 51.12
CA LEU A 24 27.05 -33.66 50.54
C LEU A 24 26.74 -33.69 49.02
N ARG A 25 27.55 -34.42 48.23
CA ARG A 25 27.51 -34.55 46.76
C ARG A 25 26.19 -35.13 46.22
N LEU A 26 25.66 -34.55 45.13
CA LEU A 26 24.97 -35.32 44.08
C LEU A 26 25.13 -34.62 42.73
N LEU A 27 25.95 -35.21 41.85
CA LEU A 27 26.06 -34.87 40.43
C LEU A 27 24.83 -35.44 39.71
N LEU A 28 23.94 -34.56 39.22
CA LEU A 28 22.88 -34.94 38.29
C LEU A 28 23.18 -34.27 36.95
N CYS A 29 23.71 -35.06 35.99
CA CYS A 29 23.84 -34.66 34.60
C CYS A 29 22.43 -34.43 34.03
N LEU A 30 22.03 -33.16 33.91
CA LEU A 30 20.82 -32.79 33.20
C LEU A 30 21.10 -32.90 31.70
N ALA A 31 20.64 -33.99 31.10
CA ALA A 31 20.61 -34.15 29.64
C ALA A 31 19.68 -33.07 29.07
N LEU A 32 20.25 -32.13 28.32
CA LEU A 32 19.54 -31.10 27.58
C LEU A 32 18.80 -31.79 26.42
N PRO A 33 17.46 -31.75 26.33
CA PRO A 33 16.80 -32.20 25.12
C PRO A 33 17.07 -31.14 24.04
N LEU A 34 17.72 -31.54 22.96
CA LEU A 34 17.69 -30.78 21.71
C LEU A 34 16.23 -30.73 21.26
N GLY A 35 15.53 -29.64 21.60
CA GLY A 35 14.26 -29.30 21.01
C GLY A 35 14.49 -29.05 19.53
N ALA A 36 14.08 -29.99 18.68
CA ALA A 36 13.89 -29.72 17.27
C ALA A 36 12.83 -28.63 17.17
N SER A 37 13.25 -27.41 16.84
CA SER A 37 12.36 -26.35 16.39
C SER A 37 11.75 -26.82 15.08
N THR A 38 10.61 -27.51 15.13
CA THR A 38 9.75 -27.63 13.96
C THR A 38 9.35 -26.21 13.61
N ALA A 39 9.86 -25.70 12.49
CA ALA A 39 9.30 -24.52 11.87
C ALA A 39 7.78 -24.71 11.83
N ALA A 40 7.04 -23.77 12.42
CA ALA A 40 5.60 -23.77 12.33
C ALA A 40 5.25 -23.50 10.86
N HIS A 41 5.15 -24.57 10.07
CA HIS A 41 4.52 -24.54 8.76
C HIS A 41 3.02 -24.47 9.03
N ALA A 42 2.45 -23.30 8.81
CA ALA A 42 1.01 -23.15 8.86
C ALA A 42 0.48 -23.68 7.54
N ALA A 43 -0.31 -24.76 7.59
CA ALA A 43 -1.26 -25.03 6.53
C ALA A 43 -2.37 -23.97 6.60
N ALA A 44 -3.36 -24.01 5.69
CA ALA A 44 -4.50 -23.12 5.74
C ALA A 44 -5.39 -23.37 6.99
N PHE A 45 -5.01 -24.32 7.83
CA PHE A 45 -5.59 -24.67 9.12
C PHE A 45 -4.51 -24.91 10.18
N ASP A 46 -4.93 -24.89 11.45
CA ASP A 46 -4.08 -25.14 12.61
C ASP A 46 -3.70 -26.63 12.69
N CYS A 47 -2.44 -26.95 12.36
CA CYS A 47 -1.92 -28.32 12.37
C CYS A 47 -2.02 -29.03 13.72
N ALA A 48 -2.10 -28.30 14.85
CA ALA A 48 -2.34 -28.92 16.15
C ALA A 48 -3.77 -29.48 16.30
N LYS A 49 -4.67 -29.09 15.40
CA LYS A 49 -6.07 -29.53 15.33
C LYS A 49 -6.34 -30.51 14.18
N ALA A 50 -5.30 -31.01 13.51
CA ALA A 50 -5.45 -32.02 12.49
C ALA A 50 -6.11 -33.29 13.06
N THR A 51 -7.12 -33.80 12.37
CA THR A 51 -7.90 -34.98 12.78
C THR A 51 -7.99 -36.05 11.70
N SER A 52 -7.77 -35.70 10.43
CA SER A 52 -7.82 -36.63 9.30
C SER A 52 -6.43 -37.02 8.79
N ASP A 53 -6.34 -38.18 8.12
CA ASP A 53 -5.10 -38.65 7.49
C ASP A 53 -4.54 -37.63 6.48
N VAL A 54 -5.43 -36.93 5.76
CA VAL A 54 -5.06 -35.85 4.84
C VAL A 54 -4.47 -34.67 5.58
N GLU A 55 -5.11 -34.19 6.64
CA GLU A 55 -4.61 -33.06 7.43
C GLU A 55 -3.25 -33.37 8.04
N HIS A 56 -3.05 -34.58 8.57
CA HIS A 56 -1.74 -35.01 9.03
C HIS A 56 -0.71 -35.09 7.90
N ALA A 57 -1.09 -35.55 6.71
CA ALA A 57 -0.19 -35.56 5.56
C ALA A 57 0.24 -34.14 5.12
N ILE A 58 -0.69 -33.19 5.11
CA ILE A 58 -0.40 -31.77 4.82
C ILE A 58 0.56 -31.22 5.88
N CYS A 59 0.27 -31.40 7.17
CA CYS A 59 1.09 -30.89 8.25
C CYS A 59 2.50 -31.48 8.33
N ASN A 60 2.69 -32.70 7.80
CA ASN A 60 3.98 -33.39 7.79
C ASN A 60 4.80 -33.15 6.51
N SER A 61 4.23 -32.49 5.48
CA SER A 61 4.91 -32.20 4.22
C SER A 61 4.86 -30.70 3.91
N PRO A 62 6.00 -29.98 4.00
CA PRO A 62 6.04 -28.55 3.67
C PRO A 62 5.51 -28.25 2.25
N ALA A 63 5.79 -29.13 1.28
CA ALA A 63 5.30 -28.96 -0.09
C ALA A 63 3.77 -29.07 -0.19
N LEU A 64 3.13 -29.96 0.59
CA LEU A 64 1.67 -30.03 0.65
C LEU A 64 1.06 -28.85 1.39
N SER A 65 1.72 -28.35 2.45
CA SER A 65 1.31 -27.15 3.17
C SER A 65 1.28 -25.93 2.23
N ASP A 66 2.37 -25.70 1.49
CA ASP A 66 2.47 -24.58 0.55
C ASP A 66 1.40 -24.65 -0.56
N LEU A 67 1.09 -25.86 -1.02
CA LEU A 67 0.04 -26.09 -2.01
C LEU A 67 -1.37 -25.85 -1.43
N ASP A 68 -1.62 -26.22 -0.17
CA ASP A 68 -2.89 -25.99 0.52
C ASP A 68 -3.13 -24.48 0.74
N ASP A 69 -2.10 -23.74 1.14
CA ASP A 69 -2.13 -22.29 1.30
C ASP A 69 -2.44 -21.60 -0.04
N ASN A 70 -1.69 -21.93 -1.10
CA ASN A 70 -1.91 -21.36 -2.43
C ASN A 70 -3.32 -21.65 -2.96
N LEU A 71 -3.81 -22.87 -2.73
CA LEU A 71 -5.17 -23.25 -3.10
C LEU A 71 -6.21 -22.43 -2.35
N ASN A 72 -6.03 -22.26 -1.04
CA ASN A 72 -6.92 -21.45 -0.21
C ASN A 72 -6.91 -19.98 -0.66
N ASP A 73 -5.76 -19.38 -0.93
CA ASP A 73 -5.64 -17.99 -1.39
C ASP A 73 -6.39 -17.77 -2.70
N ASN A 74 -6.19 -18.65 -3.68
CA ASN A 74 -6.94 -18.58 -4.95
C ASN A 74 -8.45 -18.77 -4.75
N TYR A 75 -8.86 -19.66 -3.83
CA TYR A 75 -10.27 -19.83 -3.49
C TYR A 75 -10.86 -18.54 -2.88
N GLN A 76 -10.18 -17.91 -1.91
CA GLN A 76 -10.65 -16.66 -1.30
C GLN A 76 -10.72 -15.53 -2.33
N LEU A 77 -9.70 -15.38 -3.17
CA LEU A 77 -9.67 -14.38 -4.23
C LEU A 77 -10.83 -14.57 -5.21
N ALA A 78 -11.10 -15.80 -5.65
CA ALA A 78 -12.24 -16.11 -6.50
C ALA A 78 -13.57 -15.76 -5.80
N MET A 79 -13.75 -16.19 -4.55
CA MET A 79 -14.98 -15.94 -3.78
C MET A 79 -15.24 -14.45 -3.56
N ALA A 80 -14.21 -13.63 -3.38
CA ALA A 80 -14.34 -12.18 -3.20
C ALA A 80 -14.75 -11.44 -4.48
N ASN A 81 -14.42 -11.99 -5.66
CA ASN A 81 -14.62 -11.34 -6.95
C ASN A 81 -15.73 -11.96 -7.81
N LEU A 82 -16.38 -13.05 -7.37
CA LEU A 82 -17.52 -13.64 -8.06
C LEU A 82 -18.83 -12.95 -7.67
N ASP A 83 -19.78 -12.92 -8.62
CA ASP A 83 -21.17 -12.62 -8.27
C ASP A 83 -21.76 -13.76 -7.43
N GLY A 84 -22.85 -13.46 -6.71
CA GLY A 84 -23.43 -14.35 -5.70
C GLY A 84 -23.69 -15.76 -6.20
N ASP A 85 -24.29 -15.90 -7.38
CA ASP A 85 -24.65 -17.19 -7.95
C ASP A 85 -23.40 -18.03 -8.28
N ARG A 86 -22.39 -17.42 -8.93
CA ARG A 86 -21.14 -18.13 -9.22
C ARG A 86 -20.33 -18.43 -7.97
N ALA A 87 -20.34 -17.56 -6.97
CA ALA A 87 -19.71 -17.81 -5.67
C ALA A 87 -20.36 -19.01 -4.95
N ASP A 88 -21.69 -19.10 -4.98
CA ASP A 88 -22.43 -20.22 -4.39
C ASP A 88 -22.16 -21.54 -5.13
N ALA A 89 -22.07 -21.50 -6.47
CA ALA A 89 -21.65 -22.64 -7.28
C ALA A 89 -20.20 -23.08 -6.99
N LEU A 90 -19.27 -22.13 -6.86
CA LEU A 90 -17.87 -22.41 -6.53
C LEU A 90 -17.75 -23.05 -5.14
N ARG A 91 -18.51 -22.57 -4.14
CA ARG A 91 -18.56 -23.17 -2.80
C ARG A 91 -19.03 -24.62 -2.84
N LEU A 92 -20.05 -24.95 -3.64
CA LEU A 92 -20.50 -26.33 -3.82
C LEU A 92 -19.43 -27.19 -4.51
N SER A 93 -18.80 -26.66 -5.57
CA SER A 93 -17.69 -27.32 -6.26
C SER A 93 -16.53 -27.62 -5.30
N GLN A 94 -16.16 -26.66 -4.44
CA GLN A 94 -15.07 -26.82 -3.48
C GLN A 94 -15.38 -27.90 -2.44
N ARG A 95 -16.61 -27.95 -1.92
CA ARG A 95 -17.04 -29.03 -1.00
C ARG A 95 -16.99 -30.42 -1.64
N SER A 96 -17.40 -30.53 -2.89
CA SER A 96 -17.30 -31.78 -3.64
C SER A 96 -15.85 -32.18 -3.89
N TRP A 97 -14.99 -31.19 -4.19
CA TRP A 97 -13.56 -31.42 -4.36
C TRP A 97 -12.88 -31.88 -3.06
N LEU A 98 -13.23 -31.33 -1.90
CA LEU A 98 -12.72 -31.79 -0.61
C LEU A 98 -13.04 -33.28 -0.37
N LYS A 99 -14.26 -33.72 -0.70
CA LYS A 99 -14.62 -35.15 -0.62
C LYS A 99 -13.77 -36.03 -1.54
N LEU A 100 -13.43 -35.53 -2.73
CA LEU A 100 -12.54 -36.25 -3.66
C LEU A 100 -11.11 -36.30 -3.11
N ARG A 101 -10.59 -35.17 -2.61
CA ARG A 101 -9.28 -35.09 -1.94
C ARG A 101 -9.17 -36.11 -0.82
N ASP A 102 -10.20 -36.23 0.01
CA ASP A 102 -10.19 -37.13 1.16
C ASP A 102 -10.10 -38.62 0.79
N THR A 103 -10.39 -38.98 -0.47
CA THR A 103 -10.17 -40.37 -0.97
C THR A 103 -8.68 -40.72 -1.13
N CYS A 104 -7.79 -39.73 -1.18
CA CYS A 104 -6.33 -39.95 -1.22
C CYS A 104 -5.75 -40.42 0.11
N GLN A 105 -6.47 -40.26 1.24
CA GLN A 105 -5.93 -40.49 2.59
C GLN A 105 -4.59 -39.76 2.77
N SER A 106 -3.54 -40.43 3.28
CA SER A 106 -2.20 -39.86 3.42
C SER A 106 -1.31 -40.03 2.18
N GLN A 107 -1.84 -40.42 1.02
CA GLN A 107 -1.04 -40.66 -0.18
C GLN A 107 -0.59 -39.35 -0.83
N GLU A 108 0.65 -38.95 -0.57
CA GLU A 108 1.22 -37.67 -0.99
C GLU A 108 1.20 -37.44 -2.51
N SER A 109 1.45 -38.46 -3.34
CA SER A 109 1.40 -38.31 -4.80
C SER A 109 -0.01 -38.03 -5.33
N CYS A 110 -1.04 -38.59 -4.68
CA CYS A 110 -2.45 -38.35 -4.98
C CYS A 110 -2.84 -36.92 -4.55
N LEU A 111 -2.47 -36.52 -3.33
CA LEU A 111 -2.73 -35.17 -2.81
C LEU A 111 -2.08 -34.09 -3.66
N ASN A 112 -0.79 -34.24 -3.99
CA ASN A 112 -0.06 -33.32 -4.85
C ASN A 112 -0.77 -33.12 -6.20
N ALA A 113 -1.15 -34.21 -6.87
CA ALA A 113 -1.81 -34.13 -8.17
C ALA A 113 -3.15 -33.37 -8.08
N LEU A 114 -3.96 -33.64 -7.06
CA LEU A 114 -5.25 -32.95 -6.86
C LEU A 114 -5.09 -31.48 -6.47
N PHE A 115 -4.10 -31.16 -5.63
CA PHE A 115 -3.81 -29.78 -5.22
C PHE A 115 -3.33 -28.93 -6.39
N ILE A 116 -2.37 -29.43 -7.19
CA ILE A 116 -1.88 -28.72 -8.38
C ILE A 116 -3.02 -28.48 -9.36
N GLN A 117 -3.82 -29.51 -9.65
CA GLN A 117 -4.95 -29.38 -10.58
C GLN A 117 -5.97 -28.36 -10.07
N ARG A 118 -6.34 -28.42 -8.79
CA ARG A 118 -7.37 -27.53 -8.23
C ARG A 118 -6.89 -26.10 -8.11
N SER A 119 -5.64 -25.89 -7.70
CA SER A 119 -5.04 -24.55 -7.60
C SER A 119 -5.04 -23.87 -8.96
N ALA A 120 -4.65 -24.57 -10.03
CA ALA A 120 -4.70 -24.03 -11.39
C ALA A 120 -6.13 -23.65 -11.84
N GLN A 121 -7.13 -24.48 -11.50
CA GLN A 121 -8.54 -24.16 -11.77
C GLN A 121 -9.02 -22.93 -11.00
N LEU A 122 -8.70 -22.84 -9.70
CA LEU A 122 -9.12 -21.73 -8.85
C LEU A 122 -8.43 -20.42 -9.27
N GLN A 123 -7.16 -20.49 -9.67
CA GLN A 123 -6.42 -19.35 -10.20
C GLN A 123 -7.07 -18.81 -11.47
N ASP A 124 -7.45 -19.68 -12.42
CA ASP A 124 -8.16 -19.26 -13.64
C ASP A 124 -9.53 -18.63 -13.32
N ILE A 125 -10.30 -19.26 -12.43
CA ILE A 125 -11.58 -18.69 -11.97
C ILE A 125 -11.37 -17.33 -11.30
N ALA A 126 -10.37 -17.18 -10.44
CA ALA A 126 -10.06 -15.92 -9.77
C ALA A 126 -9.67 -14.82 -10.76
N LYS A 127 -8.82 -15.13 -11.74
CA LYS A 127 -8.42 -14.19 -12.81
C LYS A 127 -9.61 -13.72 -13.63
N GLN A 128 -10.47 -14.65 -14.05
CA GLN A 128 -11.68 -14.32 -14.82
C GLN A 128 -12.70 -13.52 -13.98
N ALA A 129 -12.85 -13.85 -12.70
CA ALA A 129 -13.71 -13.13 -11.78
C ALA A 129 -13.25 -11.68 -11.59
N ALA A 130 -11.96 -11.49 -11.30
CA ALA A 130 -11.34 -10.16 -11.18
C ALA A 130 -11.50 -9.35 -12.47
N ALA A 131 -11.19 -9.91 -13.64
CA ALA A 131 -11.33 -9.22 -14.92
C ALA A 131 -12.78 -8.78 -15.20
N LYS A 132 -13.78 -9.62 -14.85
CA LYS A 132 -15.19 -9.25 -15.01
C LYS A 132 -15.60 -8.12 -14.06
N LEU A 133 -15.13 -8.15 -12.81
CA LEU A 133 -15.39 -7.06 -11.86
C LEU A 133 -14.71 -5.76 -12.30
N ASP A 134 -13.46 -5.85 -12.78
CA ASP A 134 -12.70 -4.71 -13.32
C ASP A 134 -13.41 -4.06 -14.50
N ASN A 135 -14.00 -4.85 -15.41
CA ASN A 135 -14.78 -4.31 -16.53
C ASN A 135 -16.02 -3.52 -16.06
N ILE A 136 -16.65 -3.93 -14.95
CA ILE A 136 -17.77 -3.20 -14.36
C ILE A 136 -17.27 -1.87 -13.78
N ILE A 137 -16.16 -1.90 -13.04
CA ILE A 137 -15.53 -0.71 -12.44
C ILE A 137 -15.10 0.28 -13.53
N ALA A 138 -14.44 -0.18 -14.58
CA ALA A 138 -14.02 0.65 -15.72
C ALA A 138 -15.20 1.31 -16.44
N SER A 139 -16.41 0.75 -16.34
CA SER A 139 -17.62 1.32 -16.95
C SER A 139 -18.27 2.44 -16.13
N ILE A 140 -17.83 2.67 -14.88
CA ILE A 140 -18.42 3.65 -13.96
C ILE A 140 -18.47 5.06 -14.59
N PRO A 141 -17.41 5.61 -15.20
CA PRO A 141 -17.48 6.97 -15.76
C PRO A 141 -18.52 7.15 -16.85
N ALA A 142 -18.79 6.10 -17.64
CA ALA A 142 -19.74 6.16 -18.74
C ALA A 142 -21.17 5.83 -18.29
N ASN A 143 -21.35 4.86 -17.39
CA ASN A 143 -22.66 4.30 -17.04
C ASN A 143 -22.77 3.95 -15.55
N PRO A 144 -22.73 4.93 -14.64
CA PRO A 144 -22.68 4.69 -13.19
C PRO A 144 -23.89 3.92 -12.64
N ALA A 145 -25.10 4.17 -13.16
CA ALA A 145 -26.31 3.45 -12.75
C ALA A 145 -26.26 1.95 -13.09
N ASN A 146 -25.77 1.62 -14.29
CA ASN A 146 -25.64 0.23 -14.73
C ASN A 146 -24.49 -0.47 -14.01
N ALA A 147 -23.37 0.23 -13.76
CA ALA A 147 -22.28 -0.28 -12.95
C ALA A 147 -22.77 -0.61 -11.53
N ALA A 148 -23.50 0.29 -10.88
CA ALA A 148 -24.11 0.07 -9.57
C ALA A 148 -25.02 -1.18 -9.55
N GLN A 149 -25.90 -1.32 -10.56
CA GLN A 149 -26.78 -2.49 -10.68
C GLN A 149 -25.99 -3.80 -10.77
N GLN A 150 -24.90 -3.83 -11.54
CA GLN A 150 -24.05 -5.02 -11.66
C GLN A 150 -23.27 -5.29 -10.36
N LEU A 151 -22.67 -4.26 -9.75
CA LEU A 151 -21.93 -4.39 -8.48
C LEU A 151 -22.78 -4.94 -7.35
N ARG A 152 -24.10 -4.68 -7.35
CA ARG A 152 -25.03 -5.25 -6.36
C ARG A 152 -25.06 -6.77 -6.35
N GLN A 153 -24.74 -7.41 -7.47
CA GLN A 153 -24.68 -8.87 -7.57
C GLN A 153 -23.48 -9.47 -6.84
N TYR A 154 -22.49 -8.65 -6.49
CA TYR A 154 -21.28 -9.05 -5.80
C TYR A 154 -21.43 -8.81 -4.28
N ARG A 155 -20.94 -9.77 -3.49
CA ARG A 155 -20.99 -9.75 -2.02
C ARG A 155 -19.64 -9.40 -1.38
N GLY A 156 -18.58 -9.28 -2.19
CA GLY A 156 -17.23 -9.03 -1.73
C GLY A 156 -16.94 -7.56 -1.40
N PRO A 157 -15.86 -7.29 -0.65
CA PRO A 157 -15.56 -5.97 -0.11
C PRO A 157 -15.27 -4.94 -1.19
N LEU A 158 -14.59 -5.30 -2.27
CA LEU A 158 -14.27 -4.36 -3.37
C LEU A 158 -15.53 -3.80 -4.03
N ALA A 159 -16.50 -4.66 -4.35
CA ALA A 159 -17.77 -4.20 -4.91
C ALA A 159 -18.55 -3.33 -3.91
N SER A 160 -18.46 -3.64 -2.62
CA SER A 160 -19.06 -2.85 -1.56
C SER A 160 -18.43 -1.46 -1.46
N ALA A 161 -17.09 -1.34 -1.43
CA ALA A 161 -16.40 -0.05 -1.43
C ALA A 161 -16.72 0.80 -2.68
N TRP A 162 -16.84 0.17 -3.86
CA TRP A 162 -17.28 0.88 -5.07
C TRP A 162 -18.74 1.36 -5.00
N LEU A 163 -19.64 0.64 -4.33
CA LEU A 163 -21.00 1.12 -4.09
C LEU A 163 -21.03 2.32 -3.13
N VAL A 164 -20.15 2.35 -2.12
CA VAL A 164 -19.95 3.54 -1.26
C VAL A 164 -19.44 4.72 -2.11
N TYR A 165 -18.42 4.51 -2.94
CA TYR A 165 -17.92 5.53 -3.88
C TYR A 165 -19.05 6.05 -4.80
N LEU A 166 -19.84 5.15 -5.39
CA LEU A 166 -20.92 5.52 -6.31
C LEU A 166 -22.02 6.32 -5.64
N HIS A 167 -22.31 6.08 -4.36
CA HIS A 167 -23.25 6.90 -3.60
C HIS A 167 -22.70 8.32 -3.40
N GLN A 168 -21.43 8.44 -3.02
CA GLN A 168 -20.81 9.72 -2.71
C GLN A 168 -20.60 10.59 -3.95
N PHE A 169 -20.08 10.00 -5.03
CA PHE A 169 -19.56 10.77 -6.16
C PHE A 169 -20.38 10.66 -7.45
N GLU A 170 -21.32 9.71 -7.53
CA GLU A 170 -22.15 9.51 -8.73
C GLU A 170 -23.65 9.55 -8.39
N PRO A 171 -24.27 10.74 -8.28
CA PRO A 171 -25.70 10.86 -7.92
C PRO A 171 -26.65 10.08 -8.83
N THR A 172 -26.24 9.81 -10.07
CA THR A 172 -27.01 9.03 -11.06
C THR A 172 -26.92 7.52 -10.84
N SER A 173 -26.08 7.03 -9.93
CA SER A 173 -25.88 5.61 -9.61
C SER A 173 -27.10 4.94 -8.99
N LYS A 174 -28.00 5.72 -8.37
CA LYS A 174 -29.17 5.26 -7.61
C LYS A 174 -28.79 4.34 -6.43
N VAL A 175 -27.59 4.46 -5.88
CA VAL A 175 -27.23 3.83 -4.60
C VAL A 175 -27.83 4.65 -3.46
N THR A 176 -28.53 3.99 -2.53
CA THR A 176 -29.21 4.67 -1.41
C THR A 176 -28.33 4.68 -0.16
N SER A 177 -28.58 5.61 0.77
CA SER A 177 -27.82 5.67 2.03
C SER A 177 -27.97 4.39 2.88
N THR A 178 -29.16 3.79 2.92
CA THR A 178 -29.37 2.49 3.60
C THR A 178 -28.57 1.34 2.98
N GLU A 179 -28.36 1.38 1.67
CA GLU A 179 -27.47 0.42 1.00
C GLU A 179 -26.01 0.67 1.41
N VAL A 180 -25.59 1.93 1.48
CA VAL A 180 -24.22 2.31 1.86
C VAL A 180 -23.84 1.83 3.25
N ASP A 181 -24.70 1.96 4.26
CA ASP A 181 -24.36 1.52 5.63
C ASP A 181 -23.93 0.04 5.66
N ASN A 182 -24.66 -0.82 4.96
CA ASN A 182 -24.34 -2.25 4.88
C ASN A 182 -23.07 -2.52 4.06
N ARG A 183 -22.85 -1.75 2.97
CA ARG A 183 -21.68 -1.92 2.10
C ARG A 183 -20.40 -1.41 2.76
N HIS A 184 -20.47 -0.30 3.47
CA HIS A 184 -19.38 0.22 4.28
C HIS A 184 -18.97 -0.80 5.34
N GLN A 185 -19.93 -1.30 6.14
CA GLN A 185 -19.65 -2.35 7.14
C GLN A 185 -19.03 -3.60 6.53
N ASN A 186 -19.49 -4.03 5.36
CA ASN A 186 -18.91 -5.17 4.66
C ASN A 186 -17.45 -4.94 4.22
N ALA A 187 -17.13 -3.75 3.71
CA ALA A 187 -15.76 -3.40 3.34
C ALA A 187 -14.84 -3.28 4.57
N VAL A 188 -15.31 -2.66 5.65
CA VAL A 188 -14.56 -2.55 6.91
C VAL A 188 -14.33 -3.91 7.57
N ALA A 189 -15.33 -4.79 7.59
CA ALA A 189 -15.20 -6.12 8.18
C ALA A 189 -14.15 -6.99 7.47
N ALA A 190 -13.88 -6.73 6.19
CA ALA A 190 -12.83 -7.41 5.45
C ALA A 190 -11.41 -7.00 5.86
N MET A 191 -11.25 -6.02 6.75
CA MET A 191 -9.97 -5.59 7.34
C MET A 191 -9.80 -6.06 8.80
N ASN A 192 -10.69 -6.91 9.33
CA ASN A 192 -10.60 -7.37 10.72
C ASN A 192 -9.35 -8.20 11.05
N ASP A 193 -8.70 -8.77 10.02
CA ASP A 193 -7.40 -9.45 10.09
C ASP A 193 -6.21 -8.47 10.17
N ASP A 194 -6.44 -7.18 9.91
CA ASP A 194 -5.46 -6.10 9.94
C ASP A 194 -5.92 -4.95 10.83
N THR A 195 -5.79 -5.15 12.14
CA THR A 195 -6.22 -4.19 13.16
C THR A 195 -5.59 -2.80 13.01
N PHE A 196 -4.40 -2.71 12.42
CA PHE A 196 -3.72 -1.42 12.18
C PHE A 196 -4.37 -0.65 11.04
N ALA A 197 -4.63 -1.29 9.88
CA ALA A 197 -5.37 -0.63 8.80
C ALA A 197 -6.76 -0.18 9.26
N GLN A 198 -7.44 -1.02 10.05
CA GLN A 198 -8.73 -0.68 10.63
C GLN A 198 -8.65 0.54 11.57
N SER A 199 -7.63 0.65 12.43
CA SER A 199 -7.47 1.82 13.28
C SER A 199 -7.17 3.08 12.49
N VAL A 200 -6.32 2.98 11.45
CA VAL A 200 -6.02 4.12 10.56
C VAL A 200 -7.29 4.63 9.87
N LEU A 201 -8.12 3.73 9.32
CA LEU A 201 -9.39 4.14 8.71
C LEU A 201 -10.32 4.78 9.74
N HIS A 202 -10.42 4.19 10.93
CA HIS A 202 -11.25 4.75 12.01
C HIS A 202 -10.81 6.17 12.37
N ASP A 203 -9.52 6.41 12.53
CA ASP A 203 -9.00 7.74 12.86
C ASP A 203 -9.31 8.75 11.73
N ILE A 204 -9.15 8.34 10.47
CA ILE A 204 -9.46 9.16 9.29
C ILE A 204 -10.95 9.51 9.20
N GLU A 205 -11.83 8.55 9.47
CA GLU A 205 -13.29 8.76 9.44
C GLU A 205 -13.79 9.69 10.56
N ASN A 206 -13.03 9.82 11.64
CA ASN A 206 -13.39 10.62 12.82
C ASN A 206 -12.59 11.94 12.94
N ASP A 207 -11.59 12.18 12.09
CA ASP A 207 -10.82 13.42 12.11
C ASP A 207 -11.63 14.58 11.48
N PRO A 208 -11.96 15.65 12.23
CA PRO A 208 -12.72 16.78 11.70
C PRO A 208 -11.96 17.59 10.63
N LYS A 209 -10.65 17.37 10.46
CA LYS A 209 -9.84 18.00 9.41
C LYS A 209 -9.90 17.25 8.10
N ILE A 210 -10.27 15.97 8.11
CA ILE A 210 -10.37 15.16 6.91
C ILE A 210 -11.77 15.29 6.32
N SER A 211 -11.84 15.50 5.01
CA SER A 211 -13.12 15.57 4.32
C SER A 211 -13.78 14.20 4.23
N HIS A 212 -15.12 14.17 4.20
CA HIS A 212 -15.86 12.92 4.00
C HIS A 212 -15.46 12.23 2.67
N ASP A 213 -15.19 13.03 1.63
CA ASP A 213 -14.73 12.52 0.32
C ASP A 213 -13.42 11.74 0.45
N GLN A 214 -12.45 12.30 1.17
CA GLN A 214 -11.16 11.65 1.41
C GLN A 214 -11.32 10.39 2.26
N ALA A 215 -12.20 10.38 3.27
CA ALA A 215 -12.47 9.18 4.06
C ALA A 215 -13.07 8.05 3.20
N VAL A 216 -14.06 8.35 2.36
CA VAL A 216 -14.64 7.37 1.41
C VAL A 216 -13.60 6.85 0.44
N LEU A 217 -12.75 7.72 -0.09
CA LEU A 217 -11.67 7.33 -1.01
C LEU A 217 -10.57 6.53 -0.30
N THR A 218 -10.34 6.74 0.99
CA THR A 218 -9.41 5.96 1.80
C THR A 218 -9.93 4.54 2.02
N LEU A 219 -11.23 4.37 2.33
CA LEU A 219 -11.85 3.04 2.37
C LEU A 219 -11.69 2.31 1.03
N LEU A 220 -11.96 3.01 -0.08
CA LEU A 220 -11.80 2.47 -1.42
C LEU A 220 -10.35 2.05 -1.68
N ARG A 221 -9.40 2.92 -1.36
CA ARG A 221 -7.96 2.68 -1.45
C ARG A 221 -7.53 1.41 -0.71
N MET A 222 -7.85 1.30 0.57
CA MET A 222 -7.48 0.13 1.39
C MET A 222 -8.12 -1.16 0.84
N THR A 223 -9.33 -1.06 0.29
CA THR A 223 -9.99 -2.22 -0.32
C THR A 223 -9.32 -2.64 -1.64
N ILE A 224 -8.83 -1.68 -2.43
CA ILE A 224 -8.07 -1.95 -3.66
C ILE A 224 -6.71 -2.59 -3.34
N GLU A 225 -6.01 -2.14 -2.30
CA GLU A 225 -4.76 -2.77 -1.80
C GLU A 225 -4.99 -4.25 -1.52
N ARG A 226 -6.04 -4.57 -0.74
CA ARG A 226 -6.39 -5.94 -0.36
C ARG A 226 -6.88 -6.79 -1.53
N ALA A 227 -7.42 -6.17 -2.57
CA ALA A 227 -7.86 -6.87 -3.78
C ALA A 227 -6.70 -7.23 -4.73
N GLY A 228 -5.44 -6.93 -4.39
CA GLY A 228 -4.28 -7.32 -5.17
C GLY A 228 -4.23 -6.65 -6.54
N TYR A 229 -4.41 -5.33 -6.60
CA TYR A 229 -4.28 -4.53 -7.85
C TYR A 229 -2.84 -4.38 -8.34
N GLU A 230 -1.87 -5.05 -7.72
CA GLU A 230 -0.49 -5.01 -8.15
C GLU A 230 -0.40 -5.52 -9.60
N ASN A 231 0.17 -4.69 -10.49
CA ASN A 231 0.31 -4.97 -11.93
C ASN A 231 1.32 -6.12 -12.23
N GLN A 232 1.49 -7.06 -11.29
CA GLN A 232 2.38 -8.21 -11.45
C GLN A 232 1.91 -9.14 -12.59
N ASP A 233 0.60 -9.13 -12.90
CA ASP A 233 -0.04 -9.98 -13.92
C ASP A 233 -0.64 -9.22 -15.12
N GLY A 234 -0.33 -7.93 -15.29
CA GLY A 234 -0.90 -7.12 -16.38
C GLY A 234 -2.36 -6.67 -16.15
N ARG A 235 -2.84 -6.75 -14.90
CA ARG A 235 -4.18 -6.29 -14.51
C ARG A 235 -4.29 -4.76 -14.70
N PRO A 236 -5.31 -4.25 -15.41
CA PRO A 236 -5.44 -2.82 -15.65
C PRO A 236 -5.81 -2.05 -14.38
N TYR A 237 -5.24 -0.85 -14.22
CA TYR A 237 -5.61 0.10 -13.17
C TYR A 237 -6.96 0.76 -13.46
N VAL A 238 -8.06 0.02 -13.32
CA VAL A 238 -9.41 0.50 -13.69
C VAL A 238 -9.94 1.62 -12.79
N HIS A 239 -9.31 1.88 -11.64
CA HIS A 239 -9.67 2.96 -10.74
C HIS A 239 -9.08 4.33 -11.12
N CYS A 240 -8.11 4.42 -12.04
CA CYS A 240 -7.37 5.68 -12.27
C CYS A 240 -8.22 6.89 -12.65
N PHE A 241 -9.44 6.68 -13.17
CA PHE A 241 -10.33 7.78 -13.48
C PHE A 241 -10.67 8.65 -12.25
N ILE A 242 -10.57 8.10 -11.03
CA ILE A 242 -10.91 8.83 -9.80
C ILE A 242 -10.02 10.06 -9.60
N PHE A 243 -8.74 9.99 -9.96
CA PHE A 243 -7.79 11.08 -9.72
C PHE A 243 -8.18 12.35 -10.47
N LYS A 244 -8.59 12.20 -11.74
CA LYS A 244 -9.06 13.34 -12.53
C LYS A 244 -10.41 13.87 -12.05
N ARG A 245 -11.26 13.00 -11.49
CA ARG A 245 -12.64 13.36 -11.12
C ARG A 245 -12.76 13.95 -9.72
N GLN A 246 -11.98 13.42 -8.77
CA GLN A 246 -12.08 13.76 -7.34
C GLN A 246 -10.92 14.62 -6.83
N GLY A 247 -9.88 14.84 -7.65
CA GLY A 247 -8.81 15.79 -7.38
C GLY A 247 -8.11 15.56 -6.03
N GLU A 248 -7.92 16.64 -5.28
CA GLU A 248 -7.22 16.66 -3.98
C GLU A 248 -7.68 15.56 -3.01
N ALA A 249 -8.98 15.26 -2.93
CA ALA A 249 -9.47 14.19 -2.05
C ALA A 249 -8.93 12.81 -2.45
N ALA A 250 -8.77 12.54 -3.75
CA ALA A 250 -8.18 11.29 -4.25
C ALA A 250 -6.66 11.28 -4.09
N TYR A 251 -5.98 12.41 -4.36
CA TYR A 251 -4.53 12.50 -4.15
C TYR A 251 -4.17 12.30 -2.68
N GLY A 252 -4.89 12.94 -1.76
CA GLY A 252 -4.70 12.76 -0.31
C GLY A 252 -5.06 11.36 0.19
N ALA A 253 -6.12 10.73 -0.32
CA ALA A 253 -6.51 9.38 0.09
C ALA A 253 -5.57 8.27 -0.41
N PHE A 254 -4.89 8.48 -1.55
CA PHE A 254 -3.99 7.50 -2.16
C PHE A 254 -2.50 7.84 -1.94
N GLY A 255 -2.18 8.90 -1.19
CA GLY A 255 -0.83 9.25 -0.79
C GLY A 255 -0.24 8.26 0.22
N ALA A 256 0.67 8.75 1.04
CA ALA A 256 1.16 8.03 2.21
C ALA A 256 0.06 7.86 3.25
N LEU A 257 -0.04 6.66 3.79
CA LEU A 257 -1.12 6.28 4.69
C LEU A 257 -0.60 5.63 5.97
N TYR A 258 0.44 4.80 5.87
CA TYR A 258 0.87 3.94 6.98
C TYR A 258 2.15 4.42 7.67
N GLY A 259 2.94 5.29 7.04
CA GLY A 259 4.24 5.70 7.58
C GLY A 259 5.27 4.56 7.57
N SER A 260 5.13 3.59 6.66
CA SER A 260 5.93 2.35 6.71
C SER A 260 6.17 1.75 5.33
N THR A 261 6.86 0.60 5.27
CA THR A 261 7.03 -0.18 4.04
C THR A 261 5.72 -0.53 3.34
N ARG A 262 4.57 -0.49 4.03
CA ARG A 262 3.25 -0.73 3.43
C ARG A 262 2.91 0.30 2.35
N ASP A 263 3.43 1.53 2.47
CA ASP A 263 3.18 2.60 1.49
C ASP A 263 3.82 2.29 0.12
N THR A 264 4.73 1.32 0.00
CA THR A 264 5.24 0.89 -1.31
C THR A 264 4.24 0.08 -2.13
N GLN A 265 3.21 -0.47 -1.48
CA GLN A 265 2.16 -1.27 -2.12
C GLN A 265 0.92 -0.42 -2.45
N ALA A 266 1.04 0.89 -2.32
CA ALA A 266 0.03 1.85 -2.69
C ALA A 266 -0.45 1.61 -4.14
N PRO A 267 -1.75 1.34 -4.40
CA PRO A 267 -2.33 1.25 -5.75
C PRO A 267 -2.41 2.61 -6.44
N ILE A 268 -1.26 3.27 -6.58
CA ILE A 268 -1.09 4.52 -7.32
C ILE A 268 -0.99 4.15 -8.80
N CYS A 269 -1.75 4.85 -9.63
CA CYS A 269 -1.68 4.70 -11.06
C CYS A 269 -0.34 5.21 -11.60
N PRO A 270 0.18 4.64 -12.70
CA PRO A 270 1.36 5.20 -13.34
C PRO A 270 1.08 6.63 -13.81
N PRO A 271 2.07 7.55 -13.74
CA PRO A 271 1.97 8.87 -14.34
C PRO A 271 1.57 8.78 -15.82
N GLN A 272 0.76 9.74 -16.29
CA GLN A 272 0.29 9.75 -17.67
C GLN A 272 1.34 10.37 -18.61
N GLY A 273 1.54 9.74 -19.77
CA GLY A 273 2.53 10.19 -20.75
C GLY A 273 3.96 9.90 -20.30
N ASN A 274 4.90 10.75 -20.72
CA ASN A 274 6.34 10.50 -20.57
C ASN A 274 7.10 11.67 -19.92
N LEU A 275 6.41 12.60 -19.23
CA LEU A 275 7.03 13.81 -18.66
C LEU A 275 8.31 13.49 -17.87
N PHE A 276 8.19 12.63 -16.86
CA PHE A 276 9.31 12.26 -15.99
C PHE A 276 10.29 11.27 -16.63
N GLU A 277 9.98 10.75 -17.82
CA GLU A 277 10.86 9.87 -18.59
C GLU A 277 11.79 10.63 -19.54
N GLN A 278 11.56 11.95 -19.71
CA GLN A 278 12.37 12.80 -20.56
C GLN A 278 13.81 12.94 -20.02
N PRO A 279 14.81 13.11 -20.89
CA PRO A 279 16.22 13.19 -20.50
C PRO A 279 16.51 14.24 -19.41
N ALA A 280 15.84 15.41 -19.46
CA ALA A 280 16.04 16.48 -18.48
C ALA A 280 15.60 16.05 -17.06
N TRP A 281 14.42 15.43 -16.94
CA TRP A 281 13.93 14.89 -15.67
C TRP A 281 14.79 13.73 -15.15
N LYS A 282 15.23 12.83 -16.04
CA LYS A 282 16.17 11.75 -15.68
C LYS A 282 17.49 12.29 -15.16
N GLN A 283 18.02 13.34 -15.78
CA GLN A 283 19.26 13.97 -15.34
C GLN A 283 19.09 14.65 -13.98
N LEU A 284 18.03 15.44 -13.78
CA LEU A 284 17.77 16.10 -12.49
C LEU A 284 17.60 15.07 -11.36
N SER A 285 16.80 14.02 -11.59
CA SER A 285 16.61 12.93 -10.62
C SER A 285 17.92 12.19 -10.33
N LYS A 286 18.76 11.95 -11.35
CA LYS A 286 20.05 11.27 -11.20
C LYS A 286 21.01 12.08 -10.33
N LEU A 287 21.02 13.41 -10.48
CA LEU A 287 21.92 14.29 -9.72
C LEU A 287 21.52 14.38 -8.24
N LEU A 288 20.24 14.28 -7.91
CA LEU A 288 19.75 14.26 -6.53
C LEU A 288 19.81 12.88 -5.86
N ALA A 289 19.87 11.79 -6.63
CA ALA A 289 19.84 10.43 -6.11
C ALA A 289 20.89 10.14 -5.01
N PRO A 290 22.17 10.61 -5.10
CA PRO A 290 23.16 10.33 -4.06
C PRO A 290 22.83 10.95 -2.70
N ILE A 291 22.38 12.22 -2.67
CA ILE A 291 22.03 12.89 -1.42
C ILE A 291 20.74 12.34 -0.81
N ILE A 292 19.75 12.00 -1.65
CA ILE A 292 18.54 11.29 -1.20
C ILE A 292 18.91 9.92 -0.63
N ALA A 293 19.79 9.16 -1.29
CA ALA A 293 20.23 7.86 -0.79
C ALA A 293 20.91 8.00 0.58
N LYS A 294 21.74 9.03 0.76
CA LYS A 294 22.39 9.31 2.05
C LYS A 294 21.37 9.65 3.14
N ALA A 295 20.44 10.55 2.86
CA ALA A 295 19.33 10.89 3.77
C ALA A 295 18.47 9.66 4.14
N SER A 296 18.30 8.75 3.18
CA SER A 296 17.49 7.53 3.36
C SER A 296 18.10 6.51 4.31
N GLU A 297 19.41 6.58 4.58
CA GLU A 297 20.08 5.72 5.57
C GLU A 297 19.52 5.97 6.98
N ASN A 298 19.18 7.22 7.29
CA ASN A 298 18.72 7.66 8.62
C ASN A 298 17.19 7.61 8.78
N ALA A 299 16.44 7.48 7.67
CA ALA A 299 14.98 7.59 7.68
C ALA A 299 14.25 6.30 8.12
N GLY A 300 14.92 5.14 8.21
CA GLY A 300 14.24 3.88 8.53
C GLY A 300 13.10 3.55 7.55
N THR A 301 11.93 3.16 8.04
CA THR A 301 10.76 2.86 7.20
C THR A 301 9.92 4.07 6.81
N ILE A 302 10.10 5.24 7.44
CA ILE A 302 9.28 6.42 7.14
C ILE A 302 9.53 6.95 5.72
N ARG A 303 10.72 6.70 5.16
CA ARG A 303 11.05 7.07 3.77
C ARG A 303 10.06 6.54 2.74
N PHE A 304 9.42 5.39 3.02
CA PHE A 304 8.47 4.80 2.10
C PHE A 304 7.17 5.61 2.00
N ALA A 305 6.80 6.34 3.05
CA ALA A 305 5.74 7.34 2.98
C ALA A 305 6.14 8.48 2.04
N SER A 306 7.33 9.07 2.20
CA SER A 306 7.83 10.11 1.29
C SER A 306 7.88 9.63 -0.16
N TYR A 307 8.27 8.37 -0.41
CA TYR A 307 8.31 7.80 -1.76
C TYR A 307 6.91 7.59 -2.37
N ALA A 308 5.92 7.23 -1.55
CA ALA A 308 4.54 7.16 -1.97
C ALA A 308 4.00 8.55 -2.33
N GLU A 309 4.27 9.57 -1.51
CA GLU A 309 3.94 10.97 -1.80
C GLU A 309 4.59 11.45 -3.11
N TRP A 310 5.87 11.17 -3.32
CA TRP A 310 6.53 11.55 -4.57
C TRP A 310 5.95 10.84 -5.79
N SER A 311 5.49 9.59 -5.62
CA SER A 311 4.82 8.84 -6.69
C SER A 311 3.44 9.43 -6.98
N MET A 312 2.72 9.85 -5.93
CA MET A 312 1.44 10.53 -6.04
C MET A 312 1.58 11.88 -6.74
N PHE A 313 2.58 12.68 -6.36
CA PHE A 313 2.91 13.94 -7.01
C PHE A 313 3.11 13.77 -8.52
N LYS A 314 3.87 12.75 -8.94
CA LYS A 314 4.10 12.49 -10.37
C LYS A 314 2.80 12.17 -11.10
N LEU A 315 1.90 11.41 -10.48
CA LEU A 315 0.57 11.14 -11.02
C LEU A 315 -0.23 12.43 -11.13
N HIS A 316 -0.31 13.22 -10.05
CA HIS A 316 -1.04 14.50 -10.01
C HIS A 316 -0.56 15.47 -11.10
N ALA A 317 0.74 15.71 -11.18
CA ALA A 317 1.35 16.60 -12.18
C ALA A 317 1.07 16.18 -13.64
N THR A 318 0.80 14.88 -13.88
CA THR A 318 0.50 14.37 -15.23
C THR A 318 -0.98 14.20 -15.51
N VAL A 319 -1.84 14.13 -14.50
CA VAL A 319 -3.30 13.97 -14.63
C VAL A 319 -4.02 15.31 -14.58
N SER A 320 -3.66 16.16 -13.62
CA SER A 320 -4.26 17.48 -13.39
C SER A 320 -3.20 18.59 -13.27
N PRO A 321 -2.37 18.82 -14.30
CA PRO A 321 -1.36 19.89 -14.28
C PRO A 321 -1.97 21.29 -14.11
N GLU A 322 -3.27 21.48 -14.36
CA GLU A 322 -3.95 22.75 -14.17
C GLU A 322 -4.01 23.21 -12.71
N ASP A 323 -3.95 22.27 -11.77
CA ASP A 323 -3.96 22.55 -10.33
C ASP A 323 -2.69 23.33 -9.92
N PHE A 324 -1.62 23.23 -10.71
CA PHE A 324 -0.36 23.92 -10.51
C PHE A 324 -0.33 25.36 -11.09
N LEU A 325 -1.42 25.83 -11.73
CA LEU A 325 -1.50 27.20 -12.25
C LEU A 325 -1.71 28.25 -11.15
N ASN A 326 -2.45 27.86 -10.11
CA ASN A 326 -2.83 28.73 -9.00
C ASN A 326 -2.25 28.25 -7.67
N ALA A 327 -1.19 27.42 -7.70
CA ALA A 327 -0.51 26.95 -6.52
C ALA A 327 -0.07 28.17 -5.70
N THR A 328 -0.87 28.50 -4.69
CA THR A 328 -0.52 29.51 -3.71
C THR A 328 0.55 28.86 -2.87
N PRO A 329 1.73 29.48 -2.68
CA PRO A 329 2.73 28.92 -1.79
C PRO A 329 2.07 28.62 -0.45
N SER A 330 2.02 27.35 -0.05
CA SER A 330 1.56 27.02 1.29
C SER A 330 2.46 27.76 2.30
N ALA A 331 1.96 28.02 3.51
CA ALA A 331 2.79 28.62 4.56
C ALA A 331 4.03 27.76 4.92
N GLU A 332 4.05 26.50 4.47
CA GLU A 332 5.15 25.54 4.58
C GLU A 332 6.15 25.62 3.39
N MET A 333 5.75 26.13 2.21
CA MET A 333 6.64 26.51 1.09
C MET A 333 7.48 27.78 1.37
N ASN A 334 7.77 28.08 2.63
CA ASN A 334 8.47 29.31 3.04
C ASN A 334 9.97 29.33 2.70
N SER A 335 10.53 28.20 2.25
CA SER A 335 11.91 28.11 1.77
C SER A 335 11.94 27.79 0.28
N ASP A 336 12.58 28.67 -0.48
CA ASP A 336 12.91 28.43 -1.89
C ASP A 336 13.89 27.24 -1.99
N PRO A 337 13.53 26.11 -2.62
CA PRO A 337 14.38 24.93 -2.66
C PRO A 337 15.69 25.19 -3.41
N GLU A 338 15.69 26.10 -4.41
CA GLU A 338 16.94 26.50 -5.05
C GLU A 338 17.86 27.22 -4.08
N GLN A 339 17.31 28.07 -3.23
CA GLN A 339 18.07 28.77 -2.21
C GLN A 339 18.59 27.80 -1.15
N GLN A 340 17.79 26.83 -0.70
CA GLN A 340 18.24 25.77 0.22
C GLN A 340 19.42 24.99 -0.38
N ILE A 341 19.35 24.63 -1.66
CA ILE A 341 20.46 23.96 -2.37
C ILE A 341 21.69 24.87 -2.42
N ARG A 342 21.53 26.16 -2.71
CA ARG A 342 22.66 27.12 -2.75
C ARG A 342 23.31 27.33 -1.38
N SER A 343 22.51 27.43 -0.33
CA SER A 343 22.96 27.77 1.02
C SER A 343 23.25 26.56 1.92
N TRP A 344 23.27 25.35 1.37
CA TRP A 344 23.59 24.14 2.14
C TRP A 344 24.94 24.27 2.86
N ALA A 345 24.93 24.10 4.19
CA ALA A 345 26.08 24.40 5.04
C ALA A 345 27.11 23.26 5.13
N GLU A 346 26.66 22.01 5.06
CA GLU A 346 27.52 20.84 5.29
C GLU A 346 28.16 20.34 3.99
N GLU A 347 29.28 20.96 3.61
CA GLU A 347 30.07 20.60 2.41
C GLU A 347 30.55 19.13 2.40
N SER A 348 30.77 18.53 3.57
CA SER A 348 31.12 17.12 3.68
C SER A 348 29.99 16.18 3.28
N VAL A 349 28.74 16.62 3.44
CA VAL A 349 27.54 15.84 3.12
C VAL A 349 27.10 16.10 1.69
N TRP A 350 27.07 17.36 1.25
CA TRP A 350 26.68 17.72 -0.11
C TRP A 350 27.62 18.78 -0.72
N PRO A 351 28.68 18.35 -1.43
CA PRO A 351 29.69 19.24 -1.97
C PRO A 351 29.12 20.28 -2.94
N GLN A 352 29.62 21.52 -2.88
CA GLN A 352 29.21 22.62 -3.76
C GLN A 352 29.16 22.25 -5.25
N ALA A 353 30.17 21.55 -5.76
CA ALA A 353 30.23 21.16 -7.17
C ALA A 353 29.04 20.26 -7.59
N GLN A 354 28.51 19.42 -6.68
CA GLN A 354 27.33 18.60 -6.95
C GLN A 354 26.05 19.45 -6.89
N ARG A 355 25.97 20.38 -5.94
CA ARG A 355 24.85 21.33 -5.80
C ARG A 355 24.70 22.22 -7.04
N GLU A 356 25.82 22.72 -7.57
CA GLU A 356 25.86 23.49 -8.81
C GLU A 356 25.36 22.68 -10.02
N GLN A 357 25.69 21.39 -10.10
CA GLN A 357 25.15 20.51 -11.15
C GLN A 357 23.63 20.34 -11.04
N VAL A 358 23.11 20.18 -9.82
CA VAL A 358 21.65 20.09 -9.58
C VAL A 358 20.98 21.39 -10.01
N LEU A 359 21.48 22.55 -9.56
CA LEU A 359 20.95 23.87 -9.93
C LEU A 359 20.94 24.07 -11.45
N ALA A 360 22.01 23.67 -12.16
CA ALA A 360 22.09 23.75 -13.61
C ALA A 360 21.11 22.81 -14.35
N ALA A 361 20.59 21.77 -13.69
CA ALA A 361 19.64 20.83 -14.28
C ALA A 361 18.16 21.25 -14.10
N ILE A 362 17.88 22.28 -13.30
CA ILE A 362 16.51 22.75 -13.00
C ILE A 362 15.87 23.38 -14.25
N GLU A 363 16.54 24.34 -14.89
CA GLU A 363 16.02 25.03 -16.09
C GLU A 363 15.72 24.03 -17.24
N PRO A 364 16.60 23.08 -17.59
CA PRO A 364 16.27 22.03 -18.56
C PRO A 364 15.00 21.24 -18.21
N ALA A 365 14.78 20.91 -16.93
CA ALA A 365 13.57 20.20 -16.50
C ALA A 365 12.31 21.08 -16.61
N GLN A 366 12.42 22.37 -16.28
CA GLN A 366 11.33 23.34 -16.47
C GLN A 366 10.96 23.49 -17.94
N LEU A 367 11.95 23.64 -18.84
CA LEU A 367 11.72 23.76 -20.28
C LEU A 367 11.10 22.48 -20.87
N ALA A 368 11.58 21.31 -20.47
CA ALA A 368 11.00 20.02 -20.85
C ALA A 368 9.54 19.89 -20.40
N THR A 369 9.23 20.32 -19.18
CA THR A 369 7.88 20.32 -18.63
C THR A 369 6.98 21.29 -19.37
N MET A 370 7.44 22.52 -19.62
CA MET A 370 6.70 23.51 -20.40
C MET A 370 6.37 22.98 -21.80
N GLY A 371 7.33 22.39 -22.51
CA GLY A 371 7.12 21.79 -23.83
C GLY A 371 6.07 20.68 -23.78
N TRP A 372 6.18 19.77 -22.81
CA TRP A 372 5.22 18.68 -22.62
C TRP A 372 3.81 19.17 -22.32
N LEU A 373 3.65 20.20 -21.48
CA LEU A 373 2.35 20.79 -21.16
C LEU A 373 1.68 21.43 -22.38
N GLN A 374 2.46 22.05 -23.27
CA GLN A 374 1.94 22.61 -24.52
C GLN A 374 1.51 21.50 -25.50
N THR A 375 2.31 20.45 -25.65
CA THR A 375 2.05 19.40 -26.65
C THR A 375 1.00 18.39 -26.19
N GLU A 376 1.13 17.85 -24.99
CA GLU A 376 0.30 16.74 -24.48
C GLU A 376 -0.92 17.22 -23.71
N LYS A 377 -0.87 18.44 -23.14
CA LYS A 377 -1.95 19.00 -22.30
C LYS A 377 -2.58 20.26 -22.88
N HIS A 378 -2.08 20.74 -24.02
CA HIS A 378 -2.62 21.88 -24.77
C HIS A 378 -2.66 23.19 -23.97
N PHE A 379 -1.70 23.38 -23.06
CA PHE A 379 -1.59 24.64 -22.31
C PHE A 379 -1.16 25.78 -23.23
N SER A 380 -1.60 27.00 -22.91
CA SER A 380 -1.00 28.21 -23.52
C SER A 380 0.47 28.31 -23.11
N ALA A 381 1.29 29.04 -23.88
CA ALA A 381 2.71 29.22 -23.52
C ALA A 381 2.88 29.86 -22.13
N SER A 382 2.00 30.80 -21.76
CA SER A 382 1.99 31.43 -20.44
C SER A 382 1.64 30.44 -19.32
N ASP A 383 0.57 29.67 -19.50
CA ASP A 383 0.11 28.73 -18.48
C ASP A 383 1.08 27.56 -18.32
N ALA A 384 1.64 27.08 -19.43
CA ALA A 384 2.67 26.05 -19.42
C ALA A 384 3.91 26.51 -18.65
N ALA A 385 4.35 27.76 -18.80
CA ALA A 385 5.48 28.30 -18.05
C ALA A 385 5.20 28.37 -16.55
N LYS A 386 4.00 28.84 -16.15
CA LYS A 386 3.59 28.91 -14.73
C LYS A 386 3.52 27.53 -14.09
N ALA A 387 2.78 26.61 -14.70
CA ALA A 387 2.63 25.26 -14.17
C ALA A 387 3.96 24.50 -14.18
N ALA A 388 4.81 24.64 -15.21
CA ALA A 388 6.13 24.01 -15.22
C ALA A 388 7.03 24.50 -14.08
N ASN A 389 7.01 25.80 -13.78
CA ASN A 389 7.75 26.34 -12.64
C ASN A 389 7.23 25.77 -11.32
N ALA A 390 5.91 25.77 -11.11
CA ALA A 390 5.29 25.23 -9.89
C ALA A 390 5.56 23.73 -9.70
N ILE A 391 5.42 22.92 -10.75
CA ILE A 391 5.69 21.47 -10.73
C ILE A 391 7.16 21.21 -10.37
N VAL A 392 8.12 21.85 -11.03
CA VAL A 392 9.54 21.63 -10.72
C VAL A 392 9.88 22.11 -9.31
N LYS A 393 9.31 23.25 -8.88
CA LYS A 393 9.53 23.79 -7.55
C LYS A 393 8.99 22.86 -6.46
N GLN A 394 7.75 22.36 -6.59
CA GLN A 394 7.17 21.43 -5.62
C GLN A 394 7.98 20.12 -5.58
N TRP A 395 8.31 19.57 -6.74
CA TRP A 395 9.14 18.36 -6.82
C TRP A 395 10.49 18.52 -6.10
N LEU A 396 11.13 19.70 -6.23
CA LEU A 396 12.36 20.00 -5.50
C LEU A 396 12.11 20.17 -4.00
N SER A 397 11.05 20.89 -3.61
CA SER A 397 10.68 21.09 -2.21
C SER A 397 10.52 19.76 -1.48
N ASP A 398 9.69 18.84 -2.01
CA ASP A 398 9.42 17.55 -1.36
C ASP A 398 10.70 16.73 -1.10
N ARG A 399 11.71 16.90 -1.94
CA ARG A 399 13.01 16.23 -1.81
C ARG A 399 13.92 16.94 -0.84
N MET A 400 13.93 18.27 -0.88
CA MET A 400 14.72 19.06 0.03
C MET A 400 14.21 18.98 1.47
N ASP A 401 12.89 18.89 1.66
CA ASP A 401 12.28 18.67 2.98
C ASP A 401 12.72 17.30 3.52
N PHE A 402 12.63 16.24 2.71
CA PHE A 402 13.14 14.92 3.08
C PHE A 402 14.65 14.91 3.38
N ILE A 403 15.46 15.56 2.55
CA ILE A 403 16.92 15.66 2.77
C ILE A 403 17.20 16.43 4.06
N GLY A 404 16.51 17.54 4.31
CA GLY A 404 16.70 18.40 5.47
C GLY A 404 16.32 17.71 6.78
N GLU A 405 15.16 17.03 6.81
CA GLU A 405 14.68 16.30 7.98
C GLU A 405 15.60 15.12 8.35
N MET A 406 16.15 14.42 7.35
CA MET A 406 16.85 13.14 7.56
C MET A 406 18.39 13.27 7.56
N SER A 407 18.92 14.44 7.18
CA SER A 407 20.37 14.72 7.18
C SER A 407 20.85 15.52 8.40
N GLY A 408 19.95 15.85 9.34
CA GLY A 408 20.33 16.50 10.60
C GLY A 408 21.26 15.61 11.45
N PRO A 409 22.07 16.19 12.36
CA PRO A 409 22.89 15.40 13.26
C PRO A 409 22.00 14.48 14.12
N GLU A 410 22.40 13.21 14.25
CA GLU A 410 21.84 12.32 15.27
C GLU A 410 22.10 12.98 16.64
N GLU A 411 21.05 13.41 17.35
CA GLU A 411 21.16 13.88 18.74
C GLU A 411 21.55 12.74 19.70
#